data_AF-A0A9Q4FHW5-F1
#
_entry.id   AF-A0A9Q4FHW5-F1
#
_cell.length_a   1.000
_cell.length_b   1.000
_cell.length_c   1.000
_cell.angle_alpha   90.00
_cell.angle_beta   90.00
_cell.angle_gamma   90.00
#
_symmetry.space_group_name_H-M   'P 1'
#
loop_
_entity.id
_entity.type
_entity.pdbx_description
1 polymer ?
#
loop_
_entity_poly.entity_id
_entity_poly.type
_entity_poly.pdbx_seq_one_letter_code
_entity_poly.pdbx_strand_id
1 'polypeptide(L)'
;TYRVNPREGSIIANDEPIFDAANVLRMGRDILYLESRSGNRLGYEWLKRVLGDQYRVHALSGFYDGTHLDTTITLVRPGLVVLNPERIGKHQVPEVFKNWDIIWAPDMVDTGYCWSYPRASIWQGMNFIMVNPSLAVINDQQVPLIRALEQHGIDVAPLKMRHARSLSGGFHCVSVDVRRRGTLEDYR
;
A
#
# COMPACT_ATOMS: atom_id res chain seq x y z
N THR A 1 7.75 10.55 21.13
CA THR A 1 7.10 9.53 20.27
C THR A 1 5.81 10.04 19.63
N TYR A 2 4.68 10.15 20.34
CA TYR A 2 3.41 10.69 19.81
C TYR A 2 3.16 12.10 20.33
N ARG A 3 2.76 13.03 19.44
CA ARG A 3 2.25 14.34 19.81
C ARG A 3 0.75 14.20 20.02
N VAL A 4 0.30 14.28 21.27
CA VAL A 4 -1.14 14.19 21.59
C VAL A 4 -1.82 15.50 21.17
N ASN A 5 -2.80 15.42 20.26
CA ASN A 5 -3.55 16.56 19.70
C ASN A 5 -2.66 17.66 19.08
N PRO A 6 -1.85 17.35 18.05
CA PRO A 6 -1.10 18.40 17.37
C PRO A 6 -2.11 19.31 16.68
N ARG A 7 -2.08 20.62 17.01
CA ARG A 7 -2.88 21.62 16.30
C ARG A 7 -2.40 21.78 14.85
N GLU A 8 -1.10 21.57 14.62
CA GLU A 8 -0.43 21.54 13.32
C GLU A 8 0.77 20.57 13.37
N GLY A 9 1.17 20.02 12.22
CA GLY A 9 2.31 19.12 12.08
C GLY A 9 2.00 17.63 12.30
N SER A 10 3.03 16.78 12.18
CA SER A 10 2.88 15.32 12.26
C SER A 10 2.43 14.84 13.65
N ILE A 11 1.57 13.80 13.66
CA ILE A 11 1.12 13.11 14.88
C ILE A 11 2.26 12.39 15.58
N ILE A 12 3.26 11.93 14.83
CA ILE A 12 4.45 11.32 15.40
C ILE A 12 5.61 12.31 15.35
N ALA A 13 6.33 12.43 16.46
CA ALA A 13 7.53 13.24 16.54
C ALA A 13 8.68 12.57 15.78
N ASN A 14 9.67 13.34 15.37
CA ASN A 14 10.86 12.85 14.67
C ASN A 14 12.09 12.82 15.61
N ASP A 15 11.88 12.35 16.85
CA ASP A 15 12.91 12.32 17.90
C ASP A 15 13.63 10.96 17.97
N GLU A 16 12.97 9.90 17.50
CA GLU A 16 13.49 8.53 17.43
C GLU A 16 12.95 7.80 16.18
N PRO A 17 13.62 6.77 15.64
CA PRO A 17 13.12 6.04 14.47
C PRO A 17 11.84 5.25 14.77
N ILE A 18 10.76 5.55 14.05
CA ILE A 18 9.46 4.87 14.23
C ILE A 18 8.85 4.62 12.87
N PHE A 19 8.46 3.37 12.59
CA PHE A 19 7.57 3.05 11.50
C PHE A 19 6.89 1.68 11.64
N ASP A 20 5.70 1.55 11.07
CA ASP A 20 5.05 0.26 10.84
C ASP A 20 5.57 -0.36 9.54
N ALA A 21 5.73 -1.69 9.49
CA ALA A 21 6.15 -2.37 8.28
C ALA A 21 5.21 -2.13 7.07
N ALA A 22 3.92 -1.87 7.32
CA ALA A 22 2.92 -1.56 6.28
C ALA A 22 3.06 -0.14 5.68
N ASN A 23 3.96 0.70 6.19
CA ASN A 23 4.42 1.90 5.50
C ASN A 23 5.37 1.58 4.34
N VAL A 24 5.82 0.33 4.22
CA VAL A 24 6.85 -0.08 3.27
C VAL A 24 6.28 -0.99 2.18
N LEU A 25 6.62 -0.72 0.92
CA LEU A 25 6.38 -1.64 -0.19
C LEU A 25 7.70 -2.04 -0.84
N ARG A 26 7.81 -3.31 -1.24
CA ARG A 26 9.03 -3.92 -1.76
C ARG A 26 8.89 -4.21 -3.25
N MET A 27 9.80 -3.68 -4.06
CA MET A 27 9.85 -3.87 -5.52
C MET A 27 11.29 -4.15 -5.96
N GLY A 28 11.76 -5.36 -5.66
CA GLY A 28 13.14 -5.76 -5.97
C GLY A 28 14.15 -4.91 -5.20
N ARG A 29 15.03 -4.22 -5.93
CA ARG A 29 16.02 -3.28 -5.37
C ARG A 29 15.43 -1.97 -4.88
N ASP A 30 14.23 -1.58 -5.33
CA ASP A 30 13.58 -0.37 -4.86
C ASP A 30 12.61 -0.69 -3.70
N ILE A 31 12.61 0.19 -2.70
CA ILE A 31 11.78 0.07 -1.50
C ILE A 31 11.06 1.41 -1.34
N LEU A 32 9.73 1.39 -1.36
CA LEU A 32 8.93 2.58 -1.07
C LEU A 32 8.71 2.68 0.43
N TYR A 33 8.84 3.88 0.98
CA TYR A 33 8.59 4.18 2.38
C TYR A 33 7.64 5.36 2.47
N LEU A 34 6.50 5.19 3.13
CA LEU A 34 5.56 6.27 3.38
C LEU A 34 5.90 6.99 4.69
N GLU A 35 6.24 8.29 4.59
CA GLU A 35 6.24 9.19 5.75
C GLU A 35 4.81 9.59 6.08
N SER A 36 4.33 9.20 7.26
CA SER A 36 2.94 9.37 7.67
C SER A 36 2.76 9.37 9.19
N ARG A 37 1.52 9.19 9.65
CA ARG A 37 1.15 9.07 11.07
C ARG A 37 1.69 7.82 11.77
N SER A 38 2.24 6.87 11.02
CA SER A 38 2.87 5.66 11.52
C SER A 38 4.25 5.40 10.93
N GLY A 39 4.91 6.42 10.37
CA GLY A 39 6.28 6.33 9.86
C GLY A 39 6.94 7.69 9.76
N ASN A 40 8.00 7.96 10.53
CA ASN A 40 8.67 9.25 10.55
C ASN A 40 9.96 9.27 9.70
N ARG A 41 10.58 10.45 9.55
CA ARG A 41 11.81 10.62 8.76
C ARG A 41 12.98 9.81 9.34
N LEU A 42 13.13 9.75 10.66
CA LEU A 42 14.18 8.95 11.29
C LEU A 42 13.97 7.44 11.04
N GLY A 43 12.72 6.97 10.96
CA GLY A 43 12.39 5.60 10.55
C GLY A 43 12.86 5.28 9.13
N TYR A 44 12.65 6.22 8.19
CA TYR A 44 13.17 6.13 6.83
C TYR A 44 14.70 6.04 6.80
N GLU A 45 15.39 6.96 7.48
CA GLU A 45 16.86 7.00 7.50
C GLU A 45 17.45 5.75 8.17
N TRP A 46 16.79 5.24 9.21
CA TRP A 46 17.17 3.98 9.85
C TRP A 46 17.02 2.81 8.88
N LEU A 47 15.88 2.67 8.21
CA LEU A 47 15.64 1.58 7.25
C LEU A 47 16.64 1.62 6.10
N LYS A 48 16.88 2.80 5.53
CA LYS A 48 17.87 3.01 4.47
C LYS A 48 19.27 2.57 4.90
N ARG A 49 19.70 2.91 6.12
CA ARG A 49 20.99 2.50 6.67
C ARG A 49 21.08 0.99 6.88
N VAL A 50 20.02 0.37 7.39
CA VAL A 50 19.97 -1.08 7.67
C VAL A 50 20.01 -1.90 6.40
N LEU A 51 19.30 -1.47 5.35
CA LEU A 51 19.28 -2.17 4.07
C LEU A 51 20.56 -1.97 3.25
N GLY A 52 21.30 -0.89 3.48
CA GLY A 52 22.56 -0.58 2.81
C GLY A 52 22.42 -0.41 1.30
N ASP A 53 23.55 -0.46 0.60
CA ASP A 53 23.63 -0.14 -0.84
C ASP A 53 22.99 -1.20 -1.75
N GLN A 54 22.55 -2.34 -1.19
CA GLN A 54 21.83 -3.36 -1.94
C GLN A 54 20.44 -2.88 -2.38
N TYR A 55 19.83 -1.96 -1.61
CA TYR A 55 18.48 -1.45 -1.82
C TYR A 55 18.46 0.08 -1.89
N ARG A 56 17.44 0.62 -2.57
CA ARG A 56 17.21 2.05 -2.71
C ARG A 56 15.87 2.39 -2.10
N VAL A 57 15.90 3.09 -0.97
CA VAL A 57 14.69 3.48 -0.24
C VAL A 57 14.21 4.85 -0.70
N HIS A 58 12.98 4.90 -1.19
CA HIS A 58 12.31 6.10 -1.69
C HIS A 58 11.29 6.58 -0.67
N ALA A 59 11.53 7.77 -0.12
CA ALA A 59 10.57 8.39 0.76
C ALA A 59 9.42 8.99 -0.04
N LEU A 60 8.20 8.64 0.33
CA LEU A 60 6.96 9.17 -0.20
C LEU A 60 6.34 10.08 0.86
N SER A 61 6.10 11.34 0.50
CA SER A 61 5.51 12.35 1.38
C SER A 61 4.71 13.37 0.57
N GLY A 62 3.84 14.13 1.23
CA GLY A 62 3.18 15.30 0.65
C GLY A 62 1.95 15.05 -0.24
N PHE A 63 1.52 13.79 -0.42
CA PHE A 63 0.28 13.47 -1.15
C PHE A 63 -0.75 12.70 -0.31
N TYR A 64 -0.35 12.06 0.78
CA TYR A 64 -1.24 11.31 1.66
C TYR A 64 -0.70 11.27 3.10
N ASP A 65 -1.49 11.73 4.08
CA ASP A 65 -1.16 11.71 5.52
C ASP A 65 -1.92 10.59 6.28
N GLY A 66 -2.14 9.44 5.64
CA GLY A 66 -2.78 8.31 6.29
C GLY A 66 -1.86 7.53 7.22
N THR A 67 -2.16 6.25 7.39
CA THR A 67 -1.36 5.34 8.23
C THR A 67 -0.45 4.50 7.33
N HIS A 68 -1.00 3.56 6.57
CA HIS A 68 -0.25 2.60 5.75
C HIS A 68 -0.37 2.85 4.24
N LEU A 69 0.56 2.30 3.46
CA LEU A 69 0.70 2.55 2.02
C LEU A 69 -0.18 1.62 1.16
N ASP A 70 -0.57 0.47 1.71
CA ASP A 70 -1.21 -0.67 1.04
C ASP A 70 -2.72 -0.52 0.73
N THR A 71 -3.25 0.70 0.86
CA THR A 71 -4.55 1.13 0.30
C THR A 71 -4.42 2.38 -0.57
N THR A 72 -3.18 2.78 -0.85
CA THR A 72 -2.80 3.91 -1.69
C THR A 72 -2.07 3.43 -2.94
N ILE A 73 -1.15 2.48 -2.77
CA ILE A 73 -0.37 1.84 -3.84
C ILE A 73 -0.46 0.33 -3.62
N THR A 74 -0.91 -0.42 -4.63
CA THR A 74 -0.91 -1.89 -4.60
C THR A 74 -0.12 -2.42 -5.79
N LEU A 75 1.01 -3.10 -5.52
CA LEU A 75 1.86 -3.69 -6.55
C LEU A 75 1.22 -4.96 -7.10
N VAL A 76 1.13 -5.08 -8.44
CA VAL A 76 0.52 -6.24 -9.11
C VAL A 76 1.58 -7.17 -9.66
N ARG A 77 2.38 -6.68 -10.59
CA ARG A 77 3.52 -7.40 -11.20
C ARG A 77 4.53 -6.38 -11.72
N PRO A 78 5.76 -6.79 -12.11
CA PRO A 78 6.69 -5.87 -12.77
C PRO A 78 6.01 -5.14 -13.94
N GLY A 79 6.04 -3.80 -13.90
CA GLY A 79 5.42 -2.96 -14.92
C GLY A 79 3.93 -2.68 -14.74
N LEU A 80 3.26 -3.16 -13.67
CA LEU A 80 1.82 -2.89 -13.42
C LEU A 80 1.54 -2.58 -11.95
N VAL A 81 0.89 -1.46 -11.70
CA VAL A 81 0.52 -0.99 -10.35
C VAL A 81 -0.93 -0.50 -10.29
N VAL A 82 -1.59 -0.68 -9.14
CA VAL A 82 -2.87 -0.03 -8.85
C VAL A 82 -2.63 1.19 -7.96
N LEU A 83 -3.12 2.36 -8.39
CA LEU A 83 -3.03 3.61 -7.63
C LEU A 83 -4.41 4.10 -7.20
N ASN A 84 -4.47 4.63 -5.98
CA ASN A 84 -5.67 5.24 -5.43
C ASN A 84 -5.84 6.67 -5.99
N PRO A 85 -6.88 6.94 -6.80
CA PRO A 85 -7.05 8.24 -7.45
C PRO A 85 -7.43 9.38 -6.48
N GLU A 86 -7.95 9.08 -5.29
CA GLU A 86 -8.24 10.09 -4.27
C GLU A 86 -7.00 10.53 -3.49
N ARG A 87 -5.94 9.71 -3.50
CA ARG A 87 -4.72 9.94 -2.69
C ARG A 87 -3.50 10.31 -3.51
N ILE A 88 -3.46 9.89 -4.78
CA ILE A 88 -2.37 10.20 -5.70
C ILE A 88 -2.95 10.89 -6.93
N GLY A 89 -2.63 12.17 -7.10
CA GLY A 89 -2.91 12.87 -8.34
C GLY A 89 -1.98 12.42 -9.47
N LYS A 90 -2.38 12.63 -10.73
CA LYS A 90 -1.58 12.27 -11.92
C LYS A 90 -0.17 12.90 -11.93
N HIS A 91 -0.01 14.08 -11.34
CA HIS A 91 1.28 14.77 -11.22
C HIS A 91 2.11 14.35 -10.00
N GLN A 92 1.56 13.47 -9.15
CA GLN A 92 2.19 12.99 -7.90
C GLN A 92 2.55 11.50 -7.99
N VAL A 93 2.43 10.87 -9.16
CA VAL A 93 2.84 9.49 -9.38
C VAL A 93 4.34 9.36 -9.07
N PRO A 94 4.75 8.46 -8.17
CA PRO A 94 6.17 8.26 -7.88
C PRO A 94 6.98 7.93 -9.12
N GLU A 95 8.17 8.53 -9.28
CA GLU A 95 9.02 8.38 -10.47
C GLU A 95 9.35 6.91 -10.79
N VAL A 96 9.40 6.03 -9.77
CA VAL A 96 9.62 4.60 -9.95
C VAL A 96 8.55 3.90 -10.82
N PHE A 97 7.38 4.52 -10.99
CA PHE A 97 6.28 4.01 -11.80
C PHE A 97 6.15 4.70 -13.15
N LYS A 98 7.09 5.57 -13.54
CA LYS A 98 6.99 6.36 -14.78
C LYS A 98 6.80 5.53 -16.05
N ASN A 99 7.40 4.34 -16.09
CA ASN A 99 7.32 3.41 -17.22
C ASN A 99 6.35 2.25 -16.97
N TRP A 100 5.58 2.29 -15.88
CA TRP A 100 4.65 1.23 -15.51
C TRP A 100 3.24 1.57 -16.00
N ASP A 101 2.50 0.54 -16.36
CA ASP A 101 1.06 0.64 -16.58
C ASP A 101 0.37 0.89 -15.23
N ILE A 102 -0.60 1.80 -15.23
CA ILE A 102 -1.32 2.21 -14.03
C ILE A 102 -2.80 1.85 -14.18
N ILE A 103 -3.27 0.98 -13.30
CA ILE A 103 -4.70 0.83 -13.03
C ILE A 103 -5.07 1.89 -12.00
N TRP A 104 -5.79 2.92 -12.45
CA TRP A 104 -6.45 3.83 -11.52
C TRP A 104 -7.61 3.07 -10.88
N ALA A 105 -7.56 2.88 -9.56
CA ALA A 105 -8.57 2.11 -8.85
C ALA A 105 -9.97 2.71 -9.11
N PRO A 106 -10.97 1.89 -9.48
CA PRO A 106 -12.34 2.36 -9.58
C PRO A 106 -12.89 2.73 -8.20
N ASP A 107 -14.09 3.28 -8.16
CA ASP A 107 -14.79 3.49 -6.89
C ASP A 107 -14.95 2.15 -6.15
N MET A 108 -14.59 2.15 -4.86
CA MET A 108 -14.70 0.94 -4.04
C MET A 108 -16.14 0.69 -3.63
N VAL A 109 -16.53 -0.58 -3.66
CA VAL A 109 -17.82 -1.02 -3.12
C VAL A 109 -17.78 -0.93 -1.60
N ASP A 110 -18.75 -0.24 -0.98
CA ASP A 110 -18.87 -0.21 0.47
C ASP A 110 -19.35 -1.57 1.00
N THR A 111 -18.48 -2.27 1.72
CA THR A 111 -18.75 -3.60 2.32
C THR A 111 -19.40 -3.52 3.71
N GLY A 112 -19.71 -2.31 4.21
CA GLY A 112 -20.23 -2.06 5.55
C GLY A 112 -19.20 -2.25 6.67
N TYR A 113 -19.63 -2.02 7.91
CA TYR A 113 -18.85 -2.20 9.13
C TYR A 113 -19.79 -2.48 10.32
N CYS A 114 -19.28 -3.07 11.40
CA CYS A 114 -20.09 -3.49 12.57
C CYS A 114 -19.90 -2.65 13.83
N TRP A 115 -19.05 -1.63 13.78
CA TRP A 115 -18.81 -0.70 14.90
C TRP A 115 -19.60 0.60 14.72
N SER A 116 -19.57 1.48 15.73
CA SER A 116 -20.18 2.81 15.63
C SER A 116 -19.54 3.71 14.57
N TYR A 117 -18.31 3.40 14.15
CA TYR A 117 -17.61 4.08 13.06
C TYR A 117 -16.68 3.09 12.32
N PRO A 118 -16.38 3.32 11.03
CA PRO A 118 -15.46 2.46 10.29
C PRO A 118 -14.02 2.70 10.75
N ARG A 119 -13.26 1.63 11.00
CA ARG A 119 -11.83 1.75 11.34
C ARG A 119 -10.93 1.88 10.11
N ALA A 120 -11.42 1.52 8.94
CA ALA A 120 -10.76 1.75 7.65
C ALA A 120 -11.68 2.46 6.65
N SER A 121 -11.07 3.27 5.79
CA SER A 121 -11.75 3.88 4.64
C SER A 121 -12.29 2.82 3.68
N ILE A 122 -13.20 3.21 2.77
CA ILE A 122 -13.69 2.34 1.68
C ILE A 122 -12.54 1.80 0.82
N TRP A 123 -11.44 2.54 0.70
CA TRP A 123 -10.19 2.13 0.03
C TRP A 123 -9.52 0.89 0.59
N GLN A 124 -10.02 0.34 1.71
CA GLN A 124 -9.68 -1.02 2.13
C GLN A 124 -9.87 -2.05 1.00
N GLY A 125 -10.81 -1.85 0.08
CA GLY A 125 -11.00 -2.73 -1.08
C GLY A 125 -9.75 -2.94 -1.95
N MET A 126 -8.80 -1.99 -1.95
CA MET A 126 -7.50 -2.11 -2.63
C MET A 126 -6.49 -3.01 -1.93
N ASN A 127 -6.75 -3.42 -0.68
CA ASN A 127 -5.84 -4.21 0.13
C ASN A 127 -5.90 -5.71 -0.22
N PHE A 128 -5.82 -6.01 -1.52
CA PHE A 128 -5.71 -7.35 -2.06
C PHE A 128 -4.25 -7.83 -2.04
N ILE A 129 -4.04 -9.13 -2.21
CA ILE A 129 -2.68 -9.71 -2.26
C ILE A 129 -2.46 -10.46 -3.58
N MET A 130 -1.27 -10.28 -4.15
CA MET A 130 -0.80 -11.11 -5.27
C MET A 130 -0.19 -12.41 -4.74
N VAL A 131 -0.70 -13.55 -5.22
CA VAL A 131 -0.14 -14.88 -4.94
C VAL A 131 1.09 -15.11 -5.83
N ASN A 132 0.98 -14.74 -7.09
CA ASN A 132 2.03 -14.76 -8.11
C ASN A 132 1.77 -13.63 -9.13
N PRO A 133 2.61 -13.41 -10.15
CA PRO A 133 2.44 -12.31 -11.10
C PRO A 133 1.14 -12.30 -11.93
N SER A 134 0.36 -13.38 -11.92
CA SER A 134 -0.89 -13.51 -12.67
C SER A 134 -2.12 -13.78 -11.80
N LEU A 135 -2.00 -13.98 -10.48
CA LEU A 135 -3.12 -14.34 -9.61
C LEU A 135 -3.22 -13.43 -8.39
N ALA A 136 -4.35 -12.72 -8.27
CA ALA A 136 -4.71 -11.89 -7.13
C ALA A 136 -5.78 -12.57 -6.25
N VAL A 137 -5.73 -12.36 -4.93
CA VAL A 137 -6.81 -12.68 -3.99
C VAL A 137 -7.38 -11.37 -3.46
N ILE A 138 -8.67 -11.15 -3.69
CA ILE A 138 -9.39 -9.89 -3.42
C ILE A 138 -10.75 -10.17 -2.79
N ASN A 139 -11.30 -9.17 -2.10
CA ASN A 139 -12.64 -9.25 -1.54
C ASN A 139 -13.67 -9.46 -2.67
N ASP A 140 -14.50 -10.49 -2.54
CA ASP A 140 -15.48 -10.92 -3.55
C ASP A 140 -16.52 -9.85 -3.92
N GLN A 141 -16.72 -8.85 -3.06
CA GLN A 141 -17.63 -7.74 -3.33
C GLN A 141 -17.02 -6.64 -4.21
N GLN A 142 -15.70 -6.57 -4.38
CA GLN A 142 -15.02 -5.50 -5.12
C GLN A 142 -15.03 -5.73 -6.64
N VAL A 143 -16.20 -6.05 -7.19
CA VAL A 143 -16.40 -6.41 -8.62
C VAL A 143 -15.77 -5.41 -9.60
N PRO A 144 -15.88 -4.08 -9.42
CA PRO A 144 -15.24 -3.13 -10.34
C PRO A 144 -13.71 -3.30 -10.40
N LEU A 145 -13.05 -3.46 -9.25
CA LEU A 145 -11.60 -3.66 -9.18
C LEU A 145 -11.20 -5.03 -9.72
N ILE A 146 -12.01 -6.07 -9.48
CA ILE A 146 -11.83 -7.40 -10.08
C ILE A 146 -11.81 -7.28 -11.62
N ARG A 147 -12.80 -6.61 -12.22
CA ARG A 147 -12.86 -6.42 -13.68
C ARG A 147 -11.68 -5.61 -14.22
N ALA A 148 -11.25 -4.59 -13.49
CA ALA A 148 -10.08 -3.79 -13.88
C ALA A 148 -8.79 -4.65 -13.91
N LEU A 149 -8.61 -5.55 -12.94
CA LEU A 149 -7.48 -6.48 -12.91
C LEU A 149 -7.56 -7.52 -14.05
N GLU A 150 -8.73 -8.11 -14.28
CA GLU A 150 -8.96 -9.08 -15.36
C GLU A 150 -8.68 -8.48 -16.75
N GLN A 151 -9.05 -7.22 -16.98
CA GLN A 151 -8.74 -6.49 -18.21
C GLN A 151 -7.23 -6.35 -18.48
N HIS A 152 -6.40 -6.44 -17.43
CA HIS A 152 -4.93 -6.41 -17.53
C HIS A 152 -4.30 -7.81 -17.52
N GLY A 153 -5.11 -8.86 -17.69
CA GLY A 153 -4.66 -10.24 -17.74
C GLY A 153 -4.22 -10.78 -16.39
N ILE A 154 -4.88 -10.34 -15.31
CA ILE A 154 -4.70 -10.88 -13.96
C ILE A 154 -5.90 -11.75 -13.62
N ASP A 155 -5.64 -13.03 -13.34
CA ASP A 155 -6.62 -13.94 -12.77
C ASP A 155 -6.93 -13.51 -11.34
N VAL A 156 -8.19 -13.69 -10.94
CA VAL A 156 -8.65 -13.25 -9.63
C VAL A 156 -9.35 -14.40 -8.90
N ALA A 157 -8.93 -14.64 -7.66
CA ALA A 157 -9.59 -15.48 -6.68
C ALA A 157 -10.42 -14.60 -5.72
N PRO A 158 -11.72 -14.40 -5.99
CA PRO A 158 -12.58 -13.60 -5.11
C PRO A 158 -12.93 -14.39 -3.84
N LEU A 159 -12.57 -13.85 -2.66
CA LEU A 159 -12.84 -14.46 -1.36
C LEU A 159 -13.55 -13.49 -0.42
N LYS A 160 -14.41 -14.02 0.45
CA LYS A 160 -15.18 -13.23 1.41
C LYS A 160 -14.29 -12.62 2.48
N MET A 161 -14.42 -11.31 2.70
CA MET A 161 -13.78 -10.61 3.82
C MET A 161 -14.68 -9.54 4.44
N ARG A 162 -15.79 -9.98 5.01
CA ARG A 162 -16.91 -9.15 5.48
C ARG A 162 -16.53 -8.04 6.47
N HIS A 163 -15.59 -8.30 7.38
CA HIS A 163 -15.28 -7.39 8.51
C HIS A 163 -14.04 -6.53 8.27
N ALA A 164 -13.59 -6.42 7.03
CA ALA A 164 -12.33 -5.77 6.72
C ALA A 164 -12.31 -4.28 7.13
N ARG A 165 -13.39 -3.54 6.86
CA ARG A 165 -13.54 -2.15 7.31
C ARG A 165 -13.69 -2.00 8.82
N SER A 166 -14.23 -3.02 9.48
CA SER A 166 -14.40 -3.07 10.94
C SER A 166 -13.08 -3.30 11.66
N LEU A 167 -12.19 -4.13 11.11
CA LEU A 167 -10.92 -4.52 11.72
C LEU A 167 -9.71 -3.79 11.12
N SER A 168 -9.92 -2.99 10.08
CA SER A 168 -8.89 -2.21 9.39
C SER A 168 -7.81 -3.06 8.72
N GLY A 169 -8.20 -4.12 8.01
CA GLY A 169 -7.26 -4.94 7.24
C GLY A 169 -7.92 -5.75 6.14
N GLY A 170 -7.27 -5.79 4.97
CA GLY A 170 -7.58 -6.72 3.87
C GLY A 170 -6.59 -7.88 3.81
N PHE A 171 -6.55 -8.58 2.68
CA PHE A 171 -5.69 -9.76 2.49
C PHE A 171 -4.21 -9.45 2.63
N HIS A 172 -3.76 -8.27 2.18
CA HIS A 172 -2.37 -7.85 2.37
C HIS A 172 -2.06 -7.62 3.85
N CYS A 173 -2.87 -6.83 4.57
CA CYS A 173 -2.61 -6.53 5.99
C CYS A 173 -2.63 -7.78 6.89
N VAL A 174 -3.46 -8.78 6.59
CA VAL A 174 -3.58 -10.00 7.42
C VAL A 174 -2.55 -11.08 7.06
N SER A 175 -1.58 -10.76 6.20
CA SER A 175 -0.56 -11.71 5.76
C SER A 175 0.83 -11.10 5.76
N VAL A 176 1.84 -11.98 5.77
CA VAL A 176 3.25 -11.62 5.60
C VAL A 176 3.88 -12.66 4.70
N ASP A 177 4.30 -12.25 3.51
CA ASP A 177 4.90 -13.14 2.51
C ASP A 177 6.38 -13.39 2.81
N VAL A 178 6.64 -14.39 3.65
CA VAL A 178 8.00 -14.77 4.09
C VAL A 178 8.87 -15.38 2.98
N ARG A 179 8.25 -15.92 1.91
CA ARG A 179 8.96 -16.54 0.79
C ARG A 179 8.16 -16.44 -0.50
N ARG A 180 8.77 -15.84 -1.53
CA ARG A 180 8.33 -15.89 -2.93
C ARG A 180 9.45 -16.48 -3.78
N ARG A 181 9.11 -17.25 -4.81
CA ARG A 181 10.11 -17.79 -5.76
C ARG A 181 10.57 -16.65 -6.68
N GLY A 182 11.88 -16.45 -6.78
CA GLY A 182 12.47 -15.40 -7.63
C GLY A 182 13.89 -15.06 -7.19
N THR A 183 14.45 -14.02 -7.79
CA THR A 183 15.76 -13.45 -7.43
C THR A 183 15.63 -11.95 -7.14
N LEU A 184 16.70 -11.32 -6.65
CA LEU A 184 16.72 -9.87 -6.49
C LEU A 184 16.91 -9.20 -7.86
N GLU A 185 15.92 -8.42 -8.27
CA GLU A 185 15.86 -7.77 -9.59
C GLU A 185 15.68 -6.25 -9.47
N ASP A 186 15.88 -5.55 -10.59
CA ASP A 186 15.68 -4.11 -10.75
C ASP A 186 14.55 -3.86 -11.77
N TYR A 187 13.55 -3.05 -11.41
CA TYR A 187 12.30 -2.92 -12.17
C TYR A 187 12.00 -1.49 -12.66
N ARG A 188 13.03 -0.62 -12.71
CA ARG A 188 12.92 0.75 -13.25
C ARG A 188 12.81 0.79 -14.77
#